data_AF-A0AAV2RPU4-F1
#
_entry.id   AF-A0AAV2RPU4-F1
#
_cell.length_a   1.000
_cell.length_b   1.000
_cell.length_c   1.000
_cell.angle_alpha   90.00
_cell.angle_beta   90.00
_cell.angle_gamma   90.00
#
_symmetry.space_group_name_H-M   'P 1'
#
loop_
_entity.id
_entity.type
_entity.pdbx_description
1 polymer ?
#
loop_
_entity_poly.entity_id
_entity_poly.type
_entity_poly.pdbx_seq_one_letter_code
_entity_poly.pdbx_strand_id
1 'polypeptide(L)'
;EKLSEVNEVRYLGHFLTADGKDDKDMTNACRQLYAQGNSLIRKFHMCTEKVKIKLFVTYCSQFYCAQLWRFSKTDKSYRKFSVEYNNVFRFFLKLPKDAQGRPCSASGMFVSRNVKSFQEIMRNLIFKFRCRLNVSDNDLVKAVLFKNVADRSKLRKHWNELILMQGTDGG
;
A
#
# COMPACT_ATOMS: atom_id res chain seq x y z
N GLU A 1 -35.32 20.23 7.85
CA GLU A 1 -34.45 20.10 6.66
C GLU A 1 -34.36 18.64 6.23
N LYS A 2 -34.36 18.35 4.93
CA LYS A 2 -34.19 16.99 4.40
C LYS A 2 -32.68 16.73 4.28
N LEU A 3 -32.12 15.82 5.06
CA LEU A 3 -30.71 15.40 4.88
C LEU A 3 -30.57 14.72 3.51
N SER A 4 -29.69 15.24 2.66
CA SER A 4 -29.28 14.58 1.42
C SER A 4 -28.22 13.53 1.75
N GLU A 5 -28.50 12.26 1.44
CA GLU A 5 -27.54 11.18 1.59
C GLU A 5 -26.46 11.26 0.50
N VAL A 6 -25.20 11.31 0.92
CA VAL A 6 -24.04 11.36 0.03
C VAL A 6 -23.35 10.00 0.04
N ASN A 7 -23.28 9.35 -1.12
CA ASN A 7 -22.73 7.99 -1.26
C ASN A 7 -21.19 7.93 -1.23
N GLU A 8 -20.52 9.06 -1.48
CA GLU A 8 -19.07 9.16 -1.55
C GLU A 8 -18.61 10.55 -1.10
N VAL A 9 -17.64 10.59 -0.19
CA VAL A 9 -17.00 11.83 0.24
C VAL A 9 -15.48 11.67 0.22
N ARG A 10 -14.79 12.67 -0.33
CA ARG A 10 -13.33 12.74 -0.25
C ARG A 10 -12.93 13.52 1.01
N TYR A 11 -12.23 12.87 1.92
CA TYR A 11 -11.76 13.45 3.17
C TYR A 11 -10.24 13.37 3.27
N LEU A 12 -9.57 14.52 3.32
CA LEU A 12 -8.10 14.64 3.39
C LEU A 12 -7.36 13.82 2.31
N GLY A 13 -7.98 13.62 1.15
CA GLY A 13 -7.40 12.84 0.05
C GLY A 13 -7.76 11.36 0.03
N HIS A 14 -8.47 10.84 1.04
CA HIS A 14 -9.01 9.49 1.14
C HIS A 14 -10.50 9.48 0.74
N PHE A 15 -10.97 8.44 0.04
CA PHE A 15 -12.36 8.30 -0.40
C PHE A 15 -13.14 7.41 0.56
N LEU A 16 -14.15 7.99 1.21
CA LEU A 16 -15.11 7.26 2.03
C LEU A 16 -16.34 6.97 1.19
N THR A 17 -16.66 5.68 1.01
CA THR A 17 -17.84 5.23 0.28
C THR A 17 -18.83 4.56 1.22
N ALA A 18 -20.13 4.68 0.91
CA ALA A 18 -21.20 4.08 1.72
C ALA A 18 -21.09 2.55 1.83
N ASP A 19 -20.51 1.87 0.83
CA ASP A 19 -20.28 0.42 0.84
C ASP A 19 -19.01 0.00 1.63
N GLY A 20 -18.22 0.98 2.08
CA GLY A 20 -16.98 0.76 2.85
C GLY A 20 -15.91 0.00 2.07
N LYS A 21 -15.83 0.21 0.75
CA LYS A 21 -14.80 -0.38 -0.11
C LYS A 21 -13.74 0.65 -0.49
N ASP A 22 -12.49 0.20 -0.50
CA ASP A 22 -11.33 1.04 -0.80
C ASP A 22 -10.92 1.03 -2.29
N ASP A 23 -11.75 0.46 -3.17
CA ASP A 23 -11.43 0.29 -4.60
C ASP A 23 -11.08 1.61 -5.30
N LYS A 24 -11.81 2.68 -4.96
CA LYS A 24 -11.59 4.03 -5.52
C LYS A 24 -10.26 4.61 -5.06
N ASP A 25 -9.94 4.47 -3.77
CA ASP A 25 -8.67 4.91 -3.23
C ASP A 25 -7.49 4.14 -3.80
N MET A 26 -7.59 2.81 -3.89
CA MET A 26 -6.55 1.99 -4.51
C MET A 26 -6.33 2.37 -5.98
N THR A 27 -7.41 2.65 -6.70
CA THR A 27 -7.33 3.12 -8.09
C THR A 27 -6.68 4.50 -8.18
N ASN A 28 -7.01 5.41 -7.28
CA ASN A 28 -6.39 6.73 -7.21
C ASN A 28 -4.89 6.65 -6.87
N ALA A 29 -4.53 5.83 -5.88
CA ALA A 29 -3.14 5.56 -5.53
C ALA A 29 -2.38 4.95 -6.72
N CYS A 30 -3.02 4.06 -7.49
CA CYS A 30 -2.43 3.47 -8.70
C CYS A 30 -2.09 4.56 -9.74
N ARG A 31 -3.00 5.51 -9.98
CA ARG A 31 -2.76 6.65 -10.88
C ARG A 31 -1.61 7.53 -10.38
N GLN A 32 -1.55 7.80 -9.08
CA GLN A 32 -0.46 8.56 -8.47
C GLN A 32 0.88 7.86 -8.63
N LEU A 33 0.94 6.55 -8.37
CA LEU A 33 2.12 5.72 -8.55
C LEU A 33 2.62 5.78 -10.00
N TYR A 34 1.71 5.71 -10.98
CA TYR A 34 2.07 5.86 -12.39
C TYR A 34 2.63 7.25 -12.70
N ALA A 35 1.98 8.31 -12.20
CA ALA A 35 2.46 9.68 -12.41
C ALA A 35 3.88 9.88 -11.85
N GLN A 36 4.13 9.38 -10.64
CA GLN A 36 5.45 9.42 -9.99
C GLN A 36 6.46 8.56 -10.76
N GLY A 37 6.11 7.31 -11.08
CA GLY A 37 6.95 6.37 -11.81
C GLY A 37 7.37 6.90 -13.19
N ASN A 38 6.42 7.40 -13.97
CA ASN A 38 6.70 7.95 -15.29
C ASN A 38 7.55 9.23 -15.21
N SER A 39 7.32 10.08 -14.20
CA SER A 39 8.17 11.24 -13.94
C SER A 39 9.60 10.82 -13.62
N LEU A 40 9.79 9.79 -12.77
CA LEU A 40 11.09 9.26 -12.44
C LEU A 40 11.81 8.66 -13.65
N ILE A 41 11.11 7.82 -14.41
CA ILE A 41 11.64 7.21 -15.65
C ILE A 41 12.10 8.31 -16.60
N ARG A 42 11.27 9.32 -16.87
CA ARG A 42 11.64 10.38 -17.82
C ARG A 42 12.86 11.18 -17.35
N LYS A 43 12.87 11.63 -16.10
CA LYS A 43 13.86 12.58 -15.59
C LYS A 43 15.17 11.95 -15.12
N PHE A 44 15.13 10.70 -14.64
CA PHE A 44 16.25 10.06 -13.95
C PHE A 44 16.65 8.71 -14.57
N HIS A 45 16.31 8.46 -15.84
CA HIS A 45 16.66 7.19 -16.52
C HIS A 45 18.17 6.94 -16.63
N MET A 46 19.00 7.99 -16.66
CA MET A 46 20.47 7.87 -16.75
C MET A 46 21.17 7.78 -15.39
N CYS A 47 20.44 7.89 -14.27
CA CYS A 47 21.05 7.78 -12.95
C CYS A 47 21.52 6.35 -12.64
N THR A 48 22.46 6.26 -11.69
CA THR A 48 22.94 4.97 -11.18
C THR A 48 21.80 4.19 -10.50
N GLU A 49 21.93 2.87 -10.44
CA GLU A 49 20.94 1.98 -9.81
C GLU A 49 20.66 2.37 -8.35
N LYS A 50 21.70 2.70 -7.57
CA LYS A 50 21.55 3.15 -6.17
C LYS A 50 20.66 4.39 -6.06
N VAL A 51 20.87 5.39 -6.94
CA VAL A 51 20.07 6.62 -6.97
C VAL A 51 18.63 6.31 -7.38
N LYS A 52 18.43 5.46 -8.40
CA LYS A 52 17.09 5.03 -8.83
C LYS A 52 16.33 4.32 -7.71
N ILE A 53 16.97 3.40 -7.00
CA ILE A 53 16.35 2.71 -5.86
C ILE A 53 15.93 3.74 -4.80
N LYS A 54 16.80 4.67 -4.44
CA LYS A 54 16.48 5.70 -3.44
C LYS A 54 15.31 6.59 -3.88
N LEU A 55 15.29 7.02 -5.14
CA LEU A 55 14.20 7.81 -5.71
C LEU A 55 12.88 7.03 -5.72
N PHE A 56 12.91 5.77 -6.16
CA PHE A 56 11.73 4.92 -6.18
C PHE A 56 11.16 4.74 -4.77
N VAL A 57 11.99 4.37 -3.79
CA VAL A 57 11.54 4.18 -2.40
C VAL A 57 10.99 5.47 -1.81
N THR A 58 11.57 6.62 -2.16
CA THR A 58 11.15 7.91 -1.62
C THR A 58 9.82 8.37 -2.20
N TYR A 59 9.63 8.25 -3.52
CA TYR A 59 8.46 8.81 -4.20
C TYR A 59 7.34 7.80 -4.43
N CYS A 60 7.66 6.54 -4.75
CA CYS A 60 6.67 5.53 -5.15
C CYS A 60 6.21 4.62 -4.00
N SER A 61 6.90 4.62 -2.86
CA SER A 61 6.54 3.78 -1.69
C SER A 61 5.81 4.55 -0.57
N GLN A 62 5.42 5.80 -0.82
CA GLN A 62 4.63 6.61 0.11
C GLN A 62 3.14 6.44 -0.16
N PHE A 63 2.53 5.42 0.45
CA PHE A 63 1.10 5.16 0.30
C PHE A 63 0.32 5.88 1.40
N TYR A 64 -0.15 7.10 1.10
CA TYR A 64 -0.94 7.87 2.03
C TYR A 64 -2.22 7.12 2.43
N CYS A 65 -2.48 7.04 3.74
CA CYS A 65 -3.64 6.37 4.34
C CYS A 65 -3.87 4.90 3.96
N ALA A 66 -2.91 4.23 3.30
CA ALA A 66 -3.08 2.86 2.87
C ALA A 66 -3.26 1.86 4.02
N GLN A 67 -2.81 2.19 5.24
CA GLN A 67 -3.10 1.41 6.43
C GLN A 67 -4.60 1.31 6.78
N LEU A 68 -5.43 2.20 6.24
CA LEU A 68 -6.89 2.18 6.44
C LEU A 68 -7.61 1.28 5.43
N TRP A 69 -6.93 0.90 4.34
CA TRP A 69 -7.53 0.03 3.35
C TRP A 69 -7.85 -1.34 3.94
N ARG A 70 -9.07 -1.80 3.69
CA ARG A 70 -9.53 -3.15 3.97
C ARG A 70 -9.64 -3.91 2.65
N PHE A 71 -8.72 -4.83 2.44
CA PHE A 71 -8.67 -5.64 1.22
C PHE A 71 -8.41 -7.12 1.51
N SER A 72 -8.82 -7.97 0.57
CA SER A 72 -8.39 -9.35 0.46
C SER A 72 -7.31 -9.49 -0.62
N LYS A 73 -6.48 -10.54 -0.51
CA LYS A 73 -5.54 -10.92 -1.59
C LYS A 73 -6.26 -11.19 -2.92
N THR A 74 -7.56 -11.49 -2.89
CA THR A 74 -8.41 -11.73 -4.07
C THR A 74 -8.90 -10.45 -4.75
N ASP A 75 -8.81 -9.29 -4.08
CA ASP A 75 -9.40 -8.07 -4.59
C ASP A 75 -8.69 -7.57 -5.84
N LYS A 76 -9.48 -7.24 -6.86
CA LYS A 76 -8.97 -6.83 -8.17
C LYS A 76 -8.12 -5.56 -8.05
N SER A 77 -8.58 -4.57 -7.29
CA SER A 77 -7.89 -3.29 -7.09
C SER A 77 -6.56 -3.48 -6.36
N TYR A 78 -6.53 -4.31 -5.32
CA TYR A 78 -5.32 -4.65 -4.59
C TYR A 78 -4.29 -5.39 -5.46
N ARG A 79 -4.74 -6.44 -6.17
CA ARG A 79 -3.87 -7.21 -7.08
C ARG A 79 -3.31 -6.35 -8.18
N LYS A 80 -4.15 -5.50 -8.79
CA LYS A 80 -3.73 -4.54 -9.80
C LYS A 80 -2.66 -3.62 -9.24
N PHE A 81 -2.92 -2.96 -8.12
CA PHE A 81 -1.95 -2.05 -7.49
C PHE A 81 -0.61 -2.73 -7.19
N SER A 82 -0.63 -3.94 -6.62
CA SER A 82 0.57 -4.74 -6.35
C SER A 82 1.37 -5.04 -7.62
N VAL A 83 0.70 -5.43 -8.70
CA VAL A 83 1.34 -5.67 -10.01
C VAL A 83 1.94 -4.38 -10.58
N GLU A 84 1.23 -3.25 -10.48
CA GLU A 84 1.75 -1.99 -11.01
C GLU A 84 2.93 -1.44 -10.23
N TYR A 85 2.93 -1.59 -8.90
CA TYR A 85 4.10 -1.27 -8.09
C TYR A 85 5.34 -2.04 -8.56
N ASN A 86 5.17 -3.32 -8.85
CA ASN A 86 6.24 -4.16 -9.38
C ASN A 86 6.66 -3.73 -10.78
N ASN A 87 5.72 -3.38 -11.65
CA ASN A 87 5.99 -2.95 -13.02
C ASN A 87 6.76 -1.62 -13.07
N VAL A 88 6.34 -0.63 -12.28
CA VAL A 88 7.03 0.67 -12.20
C VAL A 88 8.48 0.48 -11.75
N PHE A 89 8.72 -0.39 -10.77
CA PHE A 89 10.08 -0.73 -10.34
C PHE A 89 10.91 -1.34 -11.48
N ARG A 90 10.35 -2.32 -12.20
CA ARG A 90 11.01 -2.96 -13.36
C ARG A 90 11.34 -1.96 -14.45
N PHE A 91 10.39 -1.11 -14.83
CA PHE A 91 10.59 -0.13 -15.90
C PHE A 91 11.62 0.94 -15.51
N PHE A 92 11.60 1.41 -14.27
CA PHE A 92 12.54 2.43 -13.82
C PHE A 92 13.98 1.92 -13.74
N LEU A 93 14.15 0.67 -13.29
CA LEU A 93 15.46 0.02 -13.23
C LEU A 93 15.90 -0.63 -14.54
N LYS A 94 15.04 -0.68 -15.56
CA LYS A 94 15.28 -1.39 -16.83
C LYS A 94 15.72 -2.84 -16.59
N LEU A 95 15.02 -3.54 -15.70
CA LEU A 95 15.38 -4.91 -15.35
C LEU A 95 15.24 -5.85 -16.57
N PRO A 96 16.21 -6.73 -16.82
CA PRO A 96 16.19 -7.61 -17.97
C PRO A 96 15.04 -8.62 -17.85
N LYS A 97 14.57 -9.06 -19.01
CA LYS A 97 13.72 -10.24 -19.14
C LYS A 97 14.62 -11.48 -19.20
N ASP A 98 14.12 -12.63 -18.76
CA ASP A 98 14.85 -13.89 -18.89
C ASP A 98 14.95 -14.34 -20.37
N ALA A 99 15.67 -15.44 -20.62
CA ALA A 99 15.87 -15.98 -21.96
C ALA A 99 14.56 -16.36 -22.69
N GLN A 100 13.47 -16.54 -21.93
CA GLN A 100 12.13 -16.83 -22.44
C GLN A 100 11.25 -15.56 -22.54
N GLY A 101 11.85 -14.37 -22.35
CA GLY A 101 11.15 -13.09 -22.42
C GLY A 101 10.25 -12.79 -21.21
N ARG A 102 10.34 -13.57 -20.13
CA ARG A 102 9.55 -13.38 -18.91
C ARG A 102 10.19 -12.33 -18.00
N PRO A 103 9.39 -11.50 -17.33
CA PRO A 103 9.92 -10.55 -16.35
C PRO A 103 10.54 -11.30 -15.16
N CYS A 104 11.55 -10.68 -14.54
CA CYS A 104 12.14 -11.22 -13.31
C CYS A 104 11.10 -11.41 -12.19
N SER A 105 11.38 -12.38 -11.33
CA SER A 105 10.57 -12.68 -10.14
C SER A 105 10.36 -11.43 -9.29
N ALA A 106 9.10 -11.17 -8.92
CA ALA A 106 8.72 -10.00 -8.12
C ALA A 106 9.42 -9.99 -6.75
N SER A 107 9.45 -11.14 -6.06
CA SER A 107 10.13 -11.23 -4.76
C SER A 107 11.64 -11.09 -4.92
N GLY A 108 12.23 -11.77 -5.92
CA GLY A 108 13.67 -11.76 -6.15
C GLY A 108 14.24 -10.38 -6.49
N MET A 109 13.52 -9.58 -7.28
CA MET A 109 14.01 -8.23 -7.66
C MET A 109 14.08 -7.26 -6.47
N PHE A 110 13.20 -7.42 -5.48
CA PHE A 110 13.19 -6.59 -4.27
C PHE A 110 14.24 -7.06 -3.26
N VAL A 111 14.30 -8.36 -2.99
CA VAL A 111 15.25 -8.96 -2.03
C VAL A 111 16.70 -8.71 -2.45
N SER A 112 17.04 -8.97 -3.73
CA SER A 112 18.39 -8.74 -4.26
C SER A 112 18.87 -7.28 -4.17
N ARG A 113 17.94 -6.33 -4.04
CA ARG A 113 18.23 -4.88 -3.99
C ARG A 113 18.01 -4.29 -2.60
N ASN A 114 17.68 -5.12 -1.61
CA ASN A 114 17.31 -4.70 -0.26
C ASN A 114 16.21 -3.62 -0.26
N VAL A 115 15.19 -3.81 -1.10
CA VAL A 115 14.02 -2.93 -1.20
C VAL A 115 12.81 -3.68 -0.69
N LYS A 116 11.92 -3.00 0.04
CA LYS A 116 10.66 -3.60 0.50
C LYS A 116 9.67 -3.74 -0.65
N SER A 117 9.11 -4.93 -0.79
CA SER A 117 7.94 -5.19 -1.62
C SER A 117 6.71 -4.41 -1.11
N PHE A 118 5.69 -4.27 -1.97
CA PHE A 118 4.44 -3.64 -1.59
C PHE A 118 3.83 -4.24 -0.31
N GLN A 119 3.82 -5.57 -0.19
CA GLN A 119 3.26 -6.27 0.97
C GLN A 119 4.03 -5.97 2.26
N GLU A 120 5.36 -5.88 2.19
CA GLU A 120 6.19 -5.48 3.34
C GLU A 120 5.94 -4.04 3.75
N ILE A 121 5.75 -3.14 2.78
CA ILE A 121 5.41 -1.74 3.06
C ILE A 121 4.06 -1.66 3.76
N MET A 122 3.03 -2.34 3.23
CA MET A 122 1.68 -2.35 3.83
C MET A 122 1.71 -2.83 5.28
N ARG A 123 2.38 -3.95 5.55
CA ARG A 123 2.53 -4.49 6.91
C ARG A 123 3.21 -3.50 7.84
N ASN A 124 4.30 -2.88 7.37
CA ASN A 124 5.03 -1.89 8.16
C ASN A 124 4.21 -0.61 8.41
N LEU A 125 3.41 -0.15 7.44
CA LEU A 125 2.51 0.99 7.62
C LEU A 125 1.43 0.69 8.67
N ILE A 126 0.78 -0.47 8.57
CA ILE A 126 -0.24 -0.93 9.53
C ILE A 126 0.37 -1.07 10.93
N PHE A 127 1.51 -1.74 11.05
CA PHE A 127 2.19 -1.92 12.33
C PHE A 127 2.54 -0.58 12.99
N LYS A 128 3.21 0.31 12.25
CA LYS A 128 3.56 1.65 12.78
C LYS A 128 2.33 2.47 13.14
N PHE A 129 1.25 2.38 12.36
CA PHE A 129 0.00 3.06 12.68
C PHE A 129 -0.61 2.52 13.97
N ARG A 130 -0.68 1.21 14.14
CA ARG A 130 -1.16 0.57 15.38
C ARG A 130 -0.35 0.97 16.60
N CYS A 131 0.98 1.01 16.49
CA CYS A 131 1.83 1.49 17.58
C CYS A 131 1.46 2.92 17.98
N ARG A 132 1.27 3.83 17.02
CA ARG A 132 0.86 5.21 17.29
C ARG A 132 -0.52 5.31 17.93
N LEU A 133 -1.47 4.48 17.47
CA LEU A 133 -2.80 4.42 18.06
C LEU A 133 -2.75 3.96 19.53
N ASN A 134 -1.96 2.94 19.83
CA ASN A 134 -1.87 2.38 21.19
C ASN A 134 -1.21 3.32 22.20
N VAL A 135 -0.31 4.21 21.76
CA VAL A 135 0.36 5.20 22.62
C VAL A 135 -0.30 6.58 22.57
N SER A 136 -1.40 6.74 21.84
CA SER A 136 -2.08 8.02 21.68
C SER A 136 -2.74 8.45 22.99
N ASP A 137 -2.44 9.66 23.44
CA ASP A 137 -3.09 10.24 24.62
C ASP A 137 -4.47 10.84 24.36
N ASN A 138 -4.84 11.00 23.08
CA ASN A 138 -6.14 11.55 22.69
C ASN A 138 -7.31 10.68 23.18
N ASP A 139 -8.23 11.28 23.93
CA ASP A 139 -9.36 10.59 24.56
C ASP A 139 -10.33 9.96 23.55
N LEU A 140 -10.54 10.60 22.39
CA LEU A 140 -11.38 10.04 21.32
C LEU A 140 -10.74 8.78 20.74
N VAL A 141 -9.42 8.81 20.52
CA VAL A 141 -8.68 7.63 20.04
C VAL A 141 -8.74 6.52 21.09
N LYS A 142 -8.52 6.82 22.37
CA LYS A 142 -8.66 5.85 23.48
C LYS A 142 -10.07 5.24 23.53
N ALA A 143 -11.10 6.07 23.38
CA ALA A 143 -12.50 5.62 23.36
C ALA A 143 -12.79 4.68 22.17
N VAL A 144 -12.30 4.99 20.97
CA VAL A 144 -12.44 4.14 19.78
C VAL A 144 -11.65 2.83 19.92
N LEU A 145 -10.51 2.86 20.61
CA LEU A 145 -9.66 1.68 20.85
C LEU A 145 -10.11 0.83 22.03
N PHE A 146 -11.10 1.27 22.81
CA PHE A 146 -11.62 0.56 23.96
C PHE A 146 -12.12 -0.84 23.55
N LYS A 147 -11.83 -1.86 24.38
CA LYS A 147 -11.96 -3.29 24.04
C LYS A 147 -13.25 -3.66 23.30
N ASN A 148 -14.39 -3.17 23.77
CA ASN A 148 -15.71 -3.50 23.22
C ASN A 148 -15.91 -3.06 21.75
N VAL A 149 -15.32 -1.93 21.35
CA VAL A 149 -15.37 -1.41 19.97
C VAL A 149 -14.26 -2.04 19.12
N ALA A 150 -13.09 -2.22 19.72
CA ALA A 150 -11.93 -2.81 19.08
C ALA A 150 -12.17 -4.25 18.58
N ASP A 151 -12.81 -5.10 19.38
CA ASP A 151 -13.02 -6.52 19.05
C ASP A 151 -14.04 -6.73 17.93
N ARG A 152 -14.95 -5.76 17.74
CA ARG A 152 -15.93 -5.74 16.65
C ARG A 152 -15.38 -5.14 15.36
N SER A 153 -14.24 -4.46 15.41
CA SER A 153 -13.68 -3.77 14.25
C SER A 153 -13.18 -4.75 13.18
N LYS A 154 -13.85 -4.76 12.03
CA LYS A 154 -13.41 -5.51 10.84
C LYS A 154 -12.02 -5.09 10.38
N LEU A 155 -11.68 -3.82 10.54
CA LEU A 155 -10.36 -3.27 10.20
C LEU A 155 -9.26 -3.84 11.11
N ARG A 156 -9.52 -3.96 12.42
CA ARG A 156 -8.55 -4.53 13.37
C ARG A 156 -8.32 -6.02 13.14
N LYS A 157 -9.37 -6.77 12.79
CA LYS A 157 -9.24 -8.18 12.37
C LYS A 157 -8.36 -8.31 11.12
N HIS A 158 -8.64 -7.49 10.10
CA HIS A 158 -7.83 -7.43 8.88
C HIS A 158 -6.36 -7.10 9.17
N TRP A 159 -6.08 -6.14 10.05
CA TRP A 159 -4.70 -5.83 10.45
C TRP A 159 -4.00 -6.99 11.16
N ASN A 160 -4.70 -7.74 12.01
CA ASN A 160 -4.13 -8.90 12.68
C ASN A 160 -3.77 -9.99 11.66
N GLU A 161 -4.64 -10.27 10.70
CA GLU A 161 -4.37 -11.22 9.62
C GLU A 161 -3.10 -10.84 8.84
N LEU A 162 -2.99 -9.58 8.42
CA LEU A 162 -1.83 -9.12 7.64
C LEU A 162 -0.51 -9.12 8.42
N ILE A 163 -0.55 -8.88 9.73
CA ILE A 163 0.65 -8.88 10.58
C ILE A 163 1.06 -10.31 10.95
N LEU A 164 0.11 -11.21 11.23
CA LEU A 164 0.37 -12.57 11.72
C LEU A 164 0.70 -13.59 10.61
N MET A 165 0.37 -13.31 9.34
CA MET A 165 0.68 -14.19 8.18
C MET A 165 2.18 -14.39 7.87
N GLN A 166 3.12 -14.10 8.78
CA GLN A 166 4.54 -14.45 8.64
C GLN A 166 4.92 -15.84 9.19
N GLY A 167 3.96 -16.62 9.70
CA GLY A 167 4.23 -17.94 10.26
C GLY A 167 4.29 -19.11 9.26
N THR A 168 3.84 -18.96 8.01
CA THR A 168 3.56 -20.14 7.15
C THR A 168 4.03 -20.08 5.69
N ASP A 169 4.77 -19.04 5.28
CA ASP A 169 5.29 -18.94 3.90
C ASP A 169 6.83 -19.02 3.89
N GLY A 170 7.36 -20.04 4.58
CA GLY A 170 8.77 -20.42 4.62
C GLY A 170 8.90 -21.93 4.73
N GLY A 171 8.74 -22.62 3.60
CA GLY A 171 8.89 -24.06 3.42
C GLY A 171 8.98 -24.36 1.93
#